data_AF-A0A3Q8III7-F1
#
_entry.id   AF-A0A3Q8III7-F1
#
_cell.length_a   1.000
_cell.length_b   1.000
_cell.length_c   1.000
_cell.angle_alpha   90.00
_cell.angle_beta   90.00
_cell.angle_gamma   90.00
#
_symmetry.space_group_name_H-M   'P 1'
#
loop_
_entity.id
_entity.type
_entity.pdbx_description
1 polymer ?
#
loop_
_entity_poly.entity_id
_entity_poly.type
_entity_poly.pdbx_seq_one_letter_code
_entity_poly.pdbx_strand_id
1 'polypeptide(L)'
;MEVGACFPAAAAPPASAAAAAAQGDAESESDDERWTLSDGEPEAIPAKNGEPSDADVDAAMAAKGEAVELHGEGKQEEAIAKMGEALTYNPSNAMYWGVRALYHLEFNKPRAALHDANKALELNPQNVRALRVRGTVNRHLGHWEDSLKDLSAAQAIDYDDKTNETLKYVQSRATHRHRRQLLRQHAEEEAAARRQEELRRQRQMEAEKAAAAAEAQTASGSMPGGMPRGFPGGVPGGMPGGMPPGMESVLQDPEIMAAMQDPEVAPKLAQMMQNPMAAMSMMNDPKVGPVMQKIMAKMMGGGGMPGGMGGMGGMGGMGGGMPGGFQGAGGVPPHRGAADGASGSTRRDDLD
;
A
#
# COMPACT_ATOMS: atom_id res chain seq x y z
N MET A 1 -40.69 -25.73 40.67
CA MET A 1 -41.01 -24.29 40.50
C MET A 1 -39.68 -23.54 40.49
N GLU A 2 -39.35 -22.99 39.32
CA GLU A 2 -38.08 -22.33 39.01
C GLU A 2 -37.83 -21.09 39.88
N VAL A 3 -36.59 -20.92 40.31
CA VAL A 3 -36.04 -19.66 40.81
C VAL A 3 -35.13 -19.09 39.72
N GLY A 4 -35.66 -18.14 38.94
CA GLY A 4 -34.93 -17.43 37.90
C GLY A 4 -33.96 -16.41 38.51
N ALA A 5 -32.66 -16.63 38.31
CA ALA A 5 -31.61 -15.67 38.64
C ALA A 5 -31.46 -14.66 37.50
N CYS A 6 -31.86 -13.40 37.74
CA CYS A 6 -31.63 -12.28 36.85
C CYS A 6 -30.21 -11.73 37.11
N PHE A 7 -29.30 -11.89 36.16
CA PHE A 7 -27.99 -11.21 36.18
C PHE A 7 -28.13 -9.80 35.58
N PRO A 8 -27.67 -8.73 36.25
CA PRO A 8 -27.65 -7.41 35.64
C PRO A 8 -26.57 -7.33 34.56
N ALA A 9 -26.93 -6.73 33.43
CA ALA A 9 -26.04 -6.43 32.32
C ALA A 9 -24.89 -5.51 32.77
N ALA A 10 -23.65 -5.92 32.49
CA ALA A 10 -22.48 -5.11 32.72
C ALA A 10 -22.58 -3.80 31.91
N ALA A 11 -22.61 -2.67 32.62
CA ALA A 11 -22.61 -1.34 32.01
C ALA A 11 -21.32 -1.14 31.20
N ALA A 12 -21.48 -0.77 29.93
CA ALA A 12 -20.38 -0.36 29.07
C ALA A 12 -19.67 0.86 29.68
N PRO A 13 -18.32 0.93 29.66
CA PRO A 13 -17.59 2.07 30.22
C PRO A 13 -17.92 3.36 29.43
N PRO A 14 -17.94 4.53 30.11
CA PRO A 14 -18.34 5.78 29.49
C PRO A 14 -17.34 6.22 28.41
N ALA A 15 -17.88 6.72 27.29
CA ALA A 15 -17.17 7.16 26.10
C ALA A 15 -16.09 8.24 26.32
N SER A 16 -15.98 8.83 27.52
CA SER A 16 -14.93 9.81 27.84
C SER A 16 -13.57 9.19 28.13
N ALA A 17 -13.50 7.91 28.52
CA ALA A 17 -12.23 7.23 28.77
C ALA A 17 -11.46 6.92 27.48
N ALA A 18 -12.17 6.57 26.41
CA ALA A 18 -11.58 6.34 25.09
C ALA A 18 -11.13 7.64 24.42
N ALA A 19 -11.88 8.74 24.61
CA ALA A 19 -11.49 10.05 24.11
C ALA A 19 -10.28 10.65 24.88
N ALA A 20 -10.17 10.39 26.19
CA ALA A 20 -9.01 10.78 26.99
C ALA A 20 -7.75 10.00 26.60
N ALA A 21 -7.88 8.71 26.24
CA ALA A 21 -6.77 7.91 25.71
C ALA A 21 -6.30 8.37 24.32
N ALA A 22 -7.19 8.98 23.52
CA ALA A 22 -6.86 9.53 22.20
C ALA A 22 -6.28 10.95 22.25
N GLN A 23 -6.51 11.71 23.33
CA GLN A 23 -6.02 13.10 23.48
C GLN A 23 -4.66 13.20 24.19
N GLY A 24 -4.11 12.10 24.71
CA GLY A 24 -2.84 12.06 25.43
C GLY A 24 -1.63 11.61 24.60
N ASP A 25 -1.55 11.95 23.31
CA ASP A 25 -0.52 11.36 22.43
C ASP A 25 0.03 12.36 21.39
N ALA A 26 0.14 13.63 21.80
CA ALA A 26 0.88 14.67 21.09
C ALA A 26 2.35 14.78 21.55
N GLU A 27 2.86 13.80 22.30
CA GLU A 27 4.28 13.70 22.58
C GLU A 27 4.88 12.68 21.62
N SER A 28 5.57 13.20 20.60
CA SER A 28 6.75 12.49 20.09
C SER A 28 7.52 12.05 21.31
N GLU A 29 7.62 10.74 21.57
CA GLU A 29 8.56 10.25 22.57
C GLU A 29 9.92 10.80 22.16
N SER A 30 10.34 11.89 22.80
CA SER A 30 11.67 12.44 22.65
C SER A 30 12.55 11.43 23.35
N ASP A 31 12.96 10.41 22.60
CA ASP A 31 14.12 9.65 23.01
C ASP A 31 15.28 10.64 22.89
N ASP A 32 15.64 11.28 24.00
CA ASP A 32 16.74 12.25 24.09
C ASP A 32 18.08 11.63 23.64
N GLU A 33 18.11 10.29 23.47
CA GLU A 33 19.22 9.52 22.91
C GLU A 33 19.14 9.34 21.38
N ARG A 34 18.16 9.94 20.70
CA ARG A 34 18.00 9.78 19.24
C ARG A 34 19.13 10.50 18.51
N TRP A 35 19.84 9.76 17.68
CA TRP A 35 20.89 10.32 16.84
C TRP A 35 20.30 10.93 15.57
N THR A 36 20.89 12.05 15.16
CA THR A 36 20.73 12.59 13.82
C THR A 36 22.00 12.28 13.05
N LEU A 37 21.86 11.74 11.83
CA LEU A 37 23.01 11.53 10.97
C LEU A 37 23.36 12.87 10.34
N SER A 38 24.46 13.49 10.73
CA SER A 38 24.95 14.70 10.07
C SER A 38 25.47 14.39 8.66
N ASP A 39 25.40 15.39 7.79
CA ASP A 39 25.78 15.31 6.38
C ASP A 39 27.31 15.34 6.21
N GLY A 40 27.96 14.22 6.50
CA GLY A 40 29.32 13.91 6.06
C GLY A 40 29.29 12.67 5.18
N GLU A 41 29.77 12.78 3.94
CA GLU A 41 29.92 11.60 3.10
C GLU A 41 30.94 10.63 3.74
N PRO A 42 30.65 9.33 3.77
CA PRO A 42 31.61 8.35 4.28
C PRO A 42 32.89 8.42 3.47
N GLU A 43 34.02 8.35 4.14
CA GLU A 43 35.33 8.45 3.51
C GLU A 43 35.52 7.31 2.50
N ALA A 44 35.71 7.68 1.23
CA ALA A 44 36.01 6.73 0.17
C ALA A 44 37.40 6.16 0.39
N ILE A 45 37.49 4.84 0.51
CA ILE A 45 38.78 4.16 0.68
C ILE A 45 39.40 3.97 -0.71
N PRO A 46 40.60 4.50 -0.99
CA PRO A 46 41.33 4.22 -2.23
C PRO A 46 41.90 2.80 -2.19
N ALA A 47 41.03 1.82 -2.38
CA ALA A 47 41.38 0.42 -2.26
C ALA A 47 42.08 -0.11 -3.52
N LYS A 48 43.08 -0.98 -3.32
CA LYS A 48 43.67 -1.74 -4.42
C LYS A 48 42.64 -2.70 -5.01
N ASN A 49 42.53 -2.71 -6.34
CA ASN A 49 41.65 -3.63 -7.06
C ASN A 49 42.33 -4.99 -7.21
N GLY A 50 41.61 -6.08 -6.93
CA GLY A 50 42.09 -7.46 -7.10
C GLY A 50 42.22 -8.22 -5.77
N GLU A 51 42.67 -9.47 -5.86
CA GLU A 51 43.00 -10.26 -4.68
C GLU A 51 44.26 -9.68 -4.00
N PRO A 52 44.24 -9.48 -2.66
CA PRO A 52 45.41 -8.98 -1.94
C PRO A 52 46.58 -9.95 -2.07
N SER A 53 47.79 -9.44 -2.35
CA SER A 53 49.01 -10.26 -2.27
C SER A 53 49.37 -10.57 -0.81
N ASP A 54 50.22 -11.58 -0.57
CA ASP A 54 50.72 -11.88 0.78
C ASP A 54 51.31 -10.64 1.48
N ALA A 55 52.05 -9.82 0.72
CA ALA A 55 52.59 -8.55 1.23
C ALA A 55 51.50 -7.52 1.58
N ASP A 56 50.40 -7.48 0.83
CA ASP A 56 49.25 -6.62 1.16
C ASP A 56 48.53 -7.14 2.41
N VAL A 57 48.40 -8.45 2.57
CA VAL A 57 47.82 -9.07 3.76
C VAL A 57 48.66 -8.75 5.00
N ASP A 58 49.98 -8.89 4.91
CA ASP A 58 50.90 -8.54 6.01
C ASP A 58 50.85 -7.05 6.35
N ALA A 59 50.85 -6.17 5.34
CA ALA A 59 50.69 -4.73 5.54
C ALA A 59 49.34 -4.37 6.17
N ALA A 60 48.26 -5.02 5.74
CA ALA A 60 46.93 -4.82 6.34
C ALA A 60 46.89 -5.29 7.81
N MET A 61 47.54 -6.41 8.12
CA MET A 61 47.64 -6.90 9.49
C MET A 61 48.48 -5.98 10.38
N ALA A 62 49.60 -5.45 9.87
CA ALA A 62 50.42 -4.47 10.58
C ALA A 62 49.63 -3.18 10.88
N ALA A 63 48.98 -2.60 9.86
CA ALA A 63 48.15 -1.41 10.02
C ALA A 63 46.99 -1.64 11.01
N LYS A 64 46.38 -2.83 11.00
CA LYS A 64 45.36 -3.22 11.98
C LYS A 64 45.94 -3.34 13.40
N GLY A 65 47.17 -3.85 13.55
CA GLY A 65 47.87 -3.90 14.83
C GLY A 65 48.08 -2.50 15.41
N GLU A 66 48.66 -1.60 14.62
CA GLU A 66 48.87 -0.20 14.99
C GLU A 66 47.55 0.52 15.35
N ALA A 67 46.49 0.27 14.59
CA ALA A 67 45.17 0.83 14.89
C ALA A 67 44.64 0.43 16.28
N VAL A 68 44.86 -0.83 16.68
CA VAL A 68 44.45 -1.34 18.00
C VAL A 68 45.26 -0.69 19.11
N GLU A 69 46.57 -0.50 18.91
CA GLU A 69 47.44 0.19 19.87
C GLU A 69 47.00 1.65 20.04
N LEU A 70 46.84 2.38 18.94
CA LEU A 70 46.37 3.77 18.95
C LEU A 70 44.99 3.93 19.59
N HIS A 71 44.08 2.97 19.34
CA HIS A 71 42.78 2.94 20.00
C HIS A 71 42.91 2.78 21.52
N GLY A 72 43.81 1.90 21.97
CA GLY A 72 44.13 1.72 23.39
C GLY A 72 44.77 2.95 24.04
N GLU A 73 45.52 3.75 23.27
CA GLU A 73 46.08 5.04 23.70
C GLU A 73 45.05 6.18 23.70
N GLY A 74 43.84 5.94 23.22
CA GLY A 74 42.81 6.98 23.05
C GLY A 74 43.06 7.91 21.85
N LYS A 75 44.00 7.58 20.96
CA LYS A 75 44.26 8.29 19.69
C LYS A 75 43.28 7.82 18.63
N GLN A 76 42.07 8.25 18.88
CA GLN A 76 40.85 7.88 18.19
C GLN A 76 40.95 8.05 16.66
N GLU A 77 41.16 9.28 16.18
CA GLU A 77 41.17 9.55 14.73
C GLU A 77 42.32 8.84 14.00
N GLU A 78 43.47 8.69 14.66
CA GLU A 78 44.61 7.95 14.13
C GLU A 78 44.30 6.45 13.99
N ALA A 79 43.60 5.85 14.97
CA ALA A 79 43.17 4.46 14.91
C ALA A 79 42.20 4.20 13.74
N ILE A 80 41.26 5.11 13.49
CA ILE A 80 40.35 5.05 12.34
C ILE A 80 41.14 5.15 11.03
N ALA A 81 42.09 6.10 10.94
CA ALA A 81 42.93 6.28 9.78
C ALA A 81 43.77 5.03 9.47
N LYS A 82 44.36 4.40 10.50
CA LYS A 82 45.11 3.15 10.36
C LYS A 82 44.24 1.96 9.93
N MET A 83 43.01 1.89 10.39
CA MET A 83 42.07 0.90 9.88
C MET A 83 41.66 1.19 8.42
N GLY A 84 41.56 2.48 8.04
CA GLY A 84 41.43 2.91 6.64
C GLY A 84 42.62 2.46 5.80
N GLU A 85 43.85 2.59 6.31
CA GLU A 85 45.07 2.10 5.68
C GLU A 85 45.02 0.58 5.46
N ALA A 86 44.63 -0.20 6.47
CA ALA A 86 44.46 -1.66 6.35
C ALA A 86 43.48 -2.04 5.22
N LEU A 87 42.40 -1.26 5.07
CA LEU A 87 41.40 -1.44 4.02
C LEU A 87 41.90 -1.04 2.63
N THR A 88 42.92 -0.18 2.51
CA THR A 88 43.53 0.11 1.20
C THR A 88 44.27 -1.12 0.64
N TYR A 89 44.87 -1.93 1.51
CA TYR A 89 45.58 -3.16 1.14
C TYR A 89 44.63 -4.35 0.95
N ASN A 90 43.60 -4.48 1.79
CA ASN A 90 42.63 -5.58 1.71
C ASN A 90 41.19 -5.10 1.94
N PRO A 91 40.51 -4.57 0.89
CA PRO A 91 39.14 -4.08 1.00
C PRO A 91 38.10 -5.19 1.14
N SER A 92 38.42 -6.42 0.75
CA SER A 92 37.51 -7.58 0.81
C SER A 92 37.39 -8.20 2.21
N ASN A 93 38.18 -7.74 3.18
CA ASN A 93 38.15 -8.30 4.52
C ASN A 93 37.07 -7.64 5.38
N ALA A 94 35.96 -8.35 5.57
CA ALA A 94 34.83 -7.92 6.39
C ALA A 94 35.22 -7.52 7.83
N MET A 95 36.27 -8.13 8.39
CA MET A 95 36.71 -7.85 9.77
C MET A 95 37.22 -6.43 9.92
N TYR A 96 38.00 -5.92 8.95
CA TYR A 96 38.54 -4.56 9.01
C TYR A 96 37.42 -3.51 8.93
N TRP A 97 36.44 -3.70 8.04
CA TRP A 97 35.23 -2.87 8.00
C TRP A 97 34.47 -2.89 9.33
N GLY A 98 34.28 -4.07 9.92
CA GLY A 98 33.59 -4.21 11.22
C GLY A 98 34.34 -3.53 12.38
N VAL A 99 35.67 -3.57 12.40
CA VAL A 99 36.48 -2.86 13.41
C VAL A 99 36.41 -1.34 13.20
N ARG A 100 36.55 -0.87 11.96
CA ARG A 100 36.44 0.57 11.67
C ARG A 100 35.06 1.13 12.01
N ALA A 101 34.01 0.36 11.72
CA ALA A 101 32.64 0.69 12.10
C ALA A 101 32.47 0.88 13.62
N LEU A 102 33.11 0.00 14.42
CA LEU A 102 33.10 0.12 15.87
C LEU A 102 33.80 1.39 16.34
N TYR A 103 34.99 1.70 15.80
CA TYR A 103 35.70 2.94 16.16
C TYR A 103 34.90 4.19 15.77
N HIS A 104 34.24 4.20 14.61
CA HIS A 104 33.33 5.27 14.25
C HIS A 104 32.15 5.41 15.22
N LEU A 105 31.58 4.28 15.68
CA LEU A 105 30.47 4.29 16.62
C LEU A 105 30.88 4.89 17.98
N GLU A 106 32.02 4.45 18.51
CA GLU A 106 32.52 4.92 19.81
C GLU A 106 32.80 6.41 19.83
N PHE A 107 33.09 7.01 18.67
CA PHE A 107 33.46 8.43 18.57
C PHE A 107 32.35 9.28 17.96
N ASN A 108 31.11 8.81 18.10
CA ASN A 108 29.92 9.55 17.72
C ASN A 108 29.88 9.92 16.22
N LYS A 109 30.39 9.04 15.35
CA LYS A 109 30.28 9.14 13.88
C LYS A 109 29.31 8.07 13.34
N PRO A 110 28.02 8.10 13.71
CA PRO A 110 27.08 7.01 13.41
C PRO A 110 26.83 6.76 11.92
N ARG A 111 26.94 7.79 11.07
CA ARG A 111 26.78 7.66 9.61
C ARG A 111 27.91 6.82 9.00
N ALA A 112 29.15 7.11 9.38
CA ALA A 112 30.32 6.36 8.95
C ALA A 112 30.31 4.93 9.52
N ALA A 113 29.92 4.78 10.80
CA ALA A 113 29.73 3.47 11.42
C ALA A 113 28.71 2.60 10.68
N LEU A 114 27.57 3.19 10.29
CA LEU A 114 26.53 2.49 9.54
C LEU A 114 27.00 2.07 8.14
N HIS A 115 27.70 2.95 7.43
CA HIS A 115 28.28 2.64 6.13
C HIS A 115 29.24 1.44 6.21
N ASP A 116 30.19 1.48 7.14
CA ASP A 116 31.19 0.43 7.28
C ASP A 116 30.58 -0.89 7.78
N ALA A 117 29.62 -0.82 8.70
CA ALA A 117 28.89 -2.01 9.15
C ALA A 117 28.11 -2.66 8.00
N ASN A 118 27.49 -1.87 7.12
CA ASN A 118 26.83 -2.41 5.93
C ASN A 118 27.85 -3.07 4.99
N LYS A 119 29.00 -2.44 4.72
CA LYS A 119 30.06 -3.05 3.90
C LYS A 119 30.59 -4.36 4.50
N ALA A 120 30.79 -4.40 5.80
CA ALA A 120 31.19 -5.63 6.49
C ALA A 120 30.16 -6.75 6.34
N LEU A 121 28.86 -6.43 6.39
CA LEU A 121 27.76 -7.40 6.28
C LEU A 121 27.47 -7.83 4.83
N GLU A 122 27.75 -6.97 3.85
CA GLU A 122 27.76 -7.34 2.43
C GLU A 122 28.84 -8.42 2.16
N LEU A 123 30.02 -8.27 2.78
CA LEU A 123 31.14 -9.20 2.63
C LEU A 123 30.97 -10.47 3.48
N ASN A 124 30.48 -10.33 4.71
CA ASN A 124 30.20 -11.43 5.63
C ASN A 124 28.95 -11.14 6.47
N PRO A 125 27.79 -11.73 6.13
CA PRO A 125 26.53 -11.54 6.86
C PRO A 125 26.56 -11.97 8.33
N GLN A 126 27.50 -12.82 8.74
CA GLN A 126 27.64 -13.31 10.11
C GLN A 126 28.69 -12.53 10.93
N ASN A 127 29.17 -11.39 10.42
CA ASN A 127 30.11 -10.56 11.17
C ASN A 127 29.42 -9.95 12.40
N VAL A 128 29.65 -10.57 13.57
CA VAL A 128 29.07 -10.18 14.86
C VAL A 128 29.31 -8.71 15.19
N ARG A 129 30.53 -8.22 14.99
CA ARG A 129 30.87 -6.83 15.32
C ARG A 129 30.05 -5.85 14.47
N ALA A 130 29.94 -6.12 13.18
CA ALA A 130 29.13 -5.29 12.28
C ALA A 130 27.63 -5.35 12.60
N LEU A 131 27.10 -6.54 12.95
CA LEU A 131 25.72 -6.69 13.42
C LEU A 131 25.47 -5.86 14.69
N ARG A 132 26.36 -5.94 15.69
CA ARG A 132 26.25 -5.15 16.93
C ARG A 132 26.28 -3.65 16.66
N VAL A 133 27.21 -3.19 15.81
CA VAL A 133 27.34 -1.77 15.46
C VAL A 133 26.08 -1.29 14.74
N ARG A 134 25.66 -1.97 13.67
CA ARG A 134 24.47 -1.58 12.90
C ARG A 134 23.21 -1.62 13.76
N GLY A 135 23.05 -2.65 14.57
CA GLY A 135 21.95 -2.77 15.52
C GLY A 135 21.91 -1.62 16.54
N THR A 136 23.07 -1.22 17.06
CA THR A 136 23.19 -0.08 17.98
C THR A 136 22.87 1.25 17.30
N VAL A 137 23.42 1.49 16.10
CA VAL A 137 23.08 2.70 15.32
C VAL A 137 21.57 2.76 15.04
N ASN A 138 20.97 1.65 14.58
CA ASN A 138 19.53 1.59 14.30
C ASN A 138 18.67 1.81 15.54
N ARG A 139 19.10 1.37 16.72
CA ARG A 139 18.45 1.71 18.01
C ARG A 139 18.38 3.22 18.16
N HIS A 140 19.51 3.90 18.05
CA HIS A 140 19.58 5.35 18.22
C HIS A 140 18.89 6.13 17.09
N LEU A 141 18.72 5.56 15.90
CA LEU A 141 17.90 6.16 14.84
C LEU A 141 16.38 5.92 15.04
N GLY A 142 15.98 5.09 16.02
CA GLY A 142 14.60 4.69 16.24
C GLY A 142 14.08 3.64 15.24
N HIS A 143 14.98 2.98 14.51
CA HIS A 143 14.71 1.84 13.65
C HIS A 143 14.69 0.55 14.49
N TRP A 144 13.69 0.43 15.36
CA TRP A 144 13.62 -0.62 16.37
C TRP A 144 13.58 -2.04 15.79
N GLU A 145 12.87 -2.25 14.68
CA GLU A 145 12.75 -3.58 14.05
C GLU A 145 14.08 -4.05 13.46
N ASP A 146 14.79 -3.16 12.76
CA ASP A 146 16.08 -3.50 12.16
C ASP A 146 17.16 -3.68 13.23
N SER A 147 17.12 -2.84 14.27
CA SER A 147 17.95 -3.02 15.47
C SER A 147 17.71 -4.39 16.12
N LEU A 148 16.44 -4.79 16.30
CA LEU A 148 16.07 -6.07 16.90
C LEU A 148 16.61 -7.24 16.07
N LYS A 149 16.49 -7.20 14.73
CA LYS A 149 17.02 -8.24 13.85
C LYS A 149 18.53 -8.39 14.00
N ASP A 150 19.27 -7.29 13.90
CA ASP A 150 20.74 -7.32 13.94
C ASP A 150 21.28 -7.72 15.31
N LEU A 151 20.74 -7.15 16.40
CA LEU A 151 21.18 -7.47 17.75
C LEU A 151 20.82 -8.92 18.14
N SER A 152 19.66 -9.42 17.71
CA SER A 152 19.28 -10.83 17.94
C SER A 152 20.20 -11.79 17.18
N ALA A 153 20.53 -11.46 15.93
CA ALA A 153 21.47 -12.26 15.14
C ALA A 153 22.87 -12.25 15.76
N ALA A 154 23.35 -11.08 16.22
CA ALA A 154 24.63 -10.99 16.93
C ALA A 154 24.64 -11.85 18.19
N GLN A 155 23.60 -11.75 19.03
CA GLN A 155 23.48 -12.49 20.29
C GLN A 155 23.43 -14.01 20.09
N ALA A 156 22.82 -14.46 18.99
CA ALA A 156 22.73 -15.88 18.65
C ALA A 156 24.08 -16.48 18.21
N ILE A 157 24.96 -15.66 17.62
CA ILE A 157 26.30 -16.10 17.19
C ILE A 157 27.29 -16.01 18.35
N ASP A 158 27.34 -14.87 19.02
CA ASP A 158 28.23 -14.60 20.15
C ASP A 158 27.47 -13.81 21.22
N TYR A 159 27.28 -14.44 22.37
CA TYR A 159 26.53 -13.85 23.47
C TYR A 159 27.38 -12.77 24.15
N ASP A 160 26.81 -11.57 24.28
CA ASP A 160 27.40 -10.45 25.02
C ASP A 160 26.34 -9.79 25.91
N ASP A 161 26.68 -9.53 27.18
CA ASP A 161 25.71 -9.01 28.15
C ASP A 161 25.22 -7.60 27.79
N LYS A 162 26.13 -6.73 27.34
CA LYS A 162 25.80 -5.36 26.92
C LYS A 162 24.86 -5.34 25.72
N THR A 163 25.10 -6.24 24.75
CA THR A 163 24.23 -6.45 23.59
C THR A 163 22.86 -6.96 24.01
N ASN A 164 22.79 -7.90 24.97
CA ASN A 164 21.53 -8.43 25.50
C ASN A 164 20.69 -7.35 26.22
N GLU A 165 21.32 -6.50 27.02
CA GLU A 165 20.65 -5.37 27.67
C GLU A 165 20.05 -4.41 26.65
N THR A 166 20.83 -4.07 25.62
CA THR A 166 20.40 -3.23 24.50
C THR A 166 19.23 -3.88 23.75
N LEU A 167 19.30 -5.19 23.51
CA LEU A 167 18.26 -5.96 22.84
C LEU A 167 16.94 -5.94 23.62
N LYS A 168 16.97 -6.11 24.95
CA LYS A 168 15.78 -6.01 25.81
C LYS A 168 15.13 -4.64 25.73
N TYR A 169 15.93 -3.57 25.76
CA TYR A 169 15.42 -2.20 25.57
C TYR A 169 14.71 -2.03 24.23
N VAL A 170 15.36 -2.48 23.14
CA VAL A 170 14.82 -2.40 21.78
C VAL A 170 13.53 -3.23 21.63
N GLN A 171 13.49 -4.44 22.20
CA GLN A 171 12.29 -5.29 22.19
C GLN A 171 11.09 -4.62 22.88
N SER A 172 11.34 -3.98 24.04
CA SER A 172 10.31 -3.23 24.77
C SER A 172 9.77 -2.08 23.92
N ARG A 173 10.66 -1.26 23.35
CA ARG A 173 10.28 -0.12 22.48
C ARG A 173 9.56 -0.56 21.21
N ALA A 174 10.02 -1.61 20.54
CA ALA A 174 9.38 -2.17 19.35
C ALA A 174 7.95 -2.65 19.65
N THR A 175 7.77 -3.39 20.74
CA THR A 175 6.46 -3.90 21.18
C THR A 175 5.51 -2.78 21.56
N HIS A 176 6.00 -1.77 22.28
CA HIS A 176 5.21 -0.60 22.65
C HIS A 176 4.73 0.16 21.42
N ARG A 177 5.63 0.43 20.46
CA ARG A 177 5.30 1.12 19.20
C ARG A 177 4.27 0.34 18.37
N HIS A 178 4.48 -0.97 18.22
CA HIS A 178 3.55 -1.83 17.47
C HIS A 178 2.16 -1.86 18.12
N ARG A 179 2.10 -2.04 19.45
CA ARG A 179 0.83 -2.00 20.19
C ARG A 179 0.11 -0.67 20.02
N ARG A 180 0.82 0.45 20.11
CA ARG A 180 0.24 1.79 19.94
C ARG A 180 -0.32 2.00 18.54
N GLN A 181 0.38 1.49 17.51
CA GLN A 181 -0.11 1.51 16.14
C GLN A 181 -1.40 0.71 15.95
N LEU A 182 -1.47 -0.51 16.52
CA LEU A 182 -2.70 -1.32 16.47
C LEU A 182 -3.88 -0.64 17.17
N LEU A 183 -3.63 -0.02 18.33
CA LEU A 183 -4.68 0.74 19.04
C LEU A 183 -5.17 1.93 18.24
N ARG A 184 -4.28 2.64 17.53
CA ARG A 184 -4.65 3.75 16.64
C ARG A 184 -5.50 3.27 15.47
N GLN A 185 -5.12 2.17 14.83
CA GLN A 185 -5.89 1.57 13.73
C GLN A 185 -7.31 1.20 14.19
N HIS A 186 -7.42 0.51 15.32
CA HIS A 186 -8.73 0.14 15.88
C HIS A 186 -9.59 1.37 16.21
N ALA A 187 -9.00 2.41 16.80
CA ALA A 187 -9.70 3.66 17.10
C ALA A 187 -10.16 4.39 15.81
N GLU A 188 -9.34 4.39 14.76
CA GLU A 188 -9.67 4.94 13.45
C GLU A 188 -10.81 4.17 12.77
N GLU A 189 -10.80 2.84 12.85
CA GLU A 189 -11.84 1.94 12.35
C GLU A 189 -13.18 2.16 13.09
N GLU A 190 -13.16 2.22 14.42
CA GLU A 190 -14.35 2.53 15.21
C GLU A 190 -14.91 3.92 14.89
N ALA A 191 -14.06 4.93 14.76
CA ALA A 191 -14.47 6.27 14.39
C ALA A 191 -15.05 6.32 12.96
N ALA A 192 -14.49 5.55 12.03
CA ALA A 192 -15.03 5.42 10.67
C ALA A 192 -16.40 4.74 10.67
N ALA A 193 -16.59 3.68 11.47
CA ALA A 193 -17.87 3.00 11.61
C ALA A 193 -18.95 3.93 12.17
N ARG A 194 -18.63 4.73 13.21
CA ARG A 194 -19.55 5.74 13.77
C ARG A 194 -19.95 6.79 12.72
N ARG A 195 -18.98 7.32 11.97
CA ARG A 195 -19.24 8.28 10.88
C ARG A 195 -20.14 7.68 9.80
N GLN A 196 -19.93 6.41 9.43
CA GLN A 196 -20.78 5.73 8.44
C GLN A 196 -22.21 5.54 8.96
N GLU A 197 -22.38 5.17 10.24
CA GLU A 197 -23.70 5.02 10.85
C GLU A 197 -24.46 6.36 10.91
N GLU A 198 -23.78 7.44 11.29
CA GLU A 198 -24.35 8.79 11.30
C GLU A 198 -24.79 9.23 9.89
N LEU A 199 -23.95 9.02 8.87
CA LEU A 199 -24.30 9.32 7.48
C LEU A 199 -25.49 8.48 7.00
N ARG A 200 -25.55 7.19 7.38
CA ARG A 200 -26.68 6.32 7.05
C ARG A 200 -27.96 6.84 7.69
N ARG A 201 -27.91 7.25 8.95
CA ARG A 201 -29.05 7.82 9.67
C ARG A 201 -29.51 9.15 9.07
N GLN A 202 -28.58 10.02 8.68
CA GLN A 202 -28.91 11.26 7.98
C GLN A 202 -29.62 10.99 6.65
N ARG A 203 -29.07 10.08 5.82
CA ARG A 203 -29.70 9.68 4.55
C ARG A 203 -31.09 9.09 4.74
N GLN A 204 -31.29 8.28 5.78
CA GLN A 204 -32.61 7.74 6.11
C GLN A 204 -33.59 8.86 6.47
N MET A 205 -33.20 9.79 7.35
CA MET A 205 -34.06 10.92 7.71
C MET A 205 -34.36 11.83 6.50
N GLU A 206 -33.40 12.06 5.62
CA GLU A 206 -33.61 12.81 4.38
C GLU A 206 -34.58 12.09 3.43
N ALA A 207 -34.42 10.78 3.26
CA ALA A 207 -35.32 9.95 2.45
C ALA A 207 -36.74 9.92 3.02
N GLU A 208 -36.89 9.78 4.34
CA GLU A 208 -38.19 9.84 5.02
C GLU A 208 -38.85 11.21 4.88
N LYS A 209 -38.09 12.30 5.06
CA LYS A 209 -38.59 13.67 4.83
C LYS A 209 -39.02 13.88 3.37
N ALA A 210 -38.24 13.37 2.41
CA ALA A 210 -38.57 13.45 0.99
C ALA A 210 -39.83 12.64 0.66
N ALA A 211 -39.98 11.44 1.23
CA ALA A 211 -41.18 10.61 1.07
C ALA A 211 -42.42 11.28 1.66
N ALA A 212 -42.34 11.81 2.88
CA ALA A 212 -43.45 12.53 3.52
C ALA A 212 -43.83 13.80 2.74
N ALA A 213 -42.86 14.54 2.19
CA ALA A 213 -43.12 15.69 1.34
C ALA A 213 -43.83 15.29 0.03
N ALA A 214 -43.42 14.17 -0.58
CA ALA A 214 -44.09 13.63 -1.77
C ALA A 214 -45.53 13.20 -1.45
N GLU A 215 -45.76 12.50 -0.33
CA GLU A 215 -47.11 12.12 0.11
C GLU A 215 -48.00 13.34 0.36
N ALA A 216 -47.49 14.38 1.04
CA ALA A 216 -48.24 15.62 1.26
C ALA A 216 -48.62 16.35 -0.05
N GLN A 217 -47.75 16.29 -1.07
CA GLN A 217 -48.07 16.81 -2.40
C GLN A 217 -49.16 15.98 -3.10
N THR A 218 -49.18 14.65 -2.93
CA THR A 218 -50.25 13.80 -3.47
C THR A 218 -51.58 13.98 -2.73
N ALA A 219 -51.56 14.20 -1.41
CA ALA A 219 -52.76 14.41 -0.60
C ALA A 219 -53.42 15.78 -0.83
N SER A 220 -52.64 16.82 -1.15
CA SER A 220 -53.16 18.15 -1.52
C SER A 220 -53.68 18.26 -2.96
N GLY A 221 -53.51 17.21 -3.78
CA GLY A 221 -54.03 17.12 -5.15
C GLY A 221 -55.47 16.61 -5.29
N SER A 222 -56.19 16.32 -4.19
CA SER A 222 -57.58 15.81 -4.24
C SER A 222 -58.62 16.89 -3.92
N MET A 223 -59.06 17.64 -4.94
CA MET A 223 -60.28 18.44 -4.89
C MET A 223 -61.52 17.58 -5.25
N PRO A 224 -62.65 17.68 -4.53
CA PRO A 224 -63.87 16.92 -4.80
C PRO A 224 -64.82 17.70 -5.71
N GLY A 225 -65.19 17.15 -6.87
CA GLY A 225 -66.34 17.68 -7.61
C GLY A 225 -66.43 17.34 -9.09
N GLY A 226 -67.44 16.55 -9.45
CA GLY A 226 -68.24 16.78 -10.67
C GLY A 226 -67.92 15.92 -11.89
N MET A 227 -68.59 14.77 -12.00
CA MET A 227 -69.04 14.23 -13.28
C MET A 227 -70.36 14.94 -13.66
N PRO A 228 -70.68 15.19 -14.96
CA PRO A 228 -71.29 14.12 -15.77
C PRO A 228 -71.11 14.14 -17.31
N ARG A 229 -71.23 12.92 -17.88
CA ARG A 229 -71.77 12.53 -19.22
C ARG A 229 -70.93 12.74 -20.48
N GLY A 230 -70.59 11.61 -21.13
CA GLY A 230 -70.24 11.57 -22.56
C GLY A 230 -69.79 10.22 -23.12
N PHE A 231 -70.74 9.30 -23.29
CA PHE A 231 -70.74 8.15 -24.22
C PHE A 231 -69.90 6.86 -23.98
N PRO A 232 -70.42 5.68 -24.39
CA PRO A 232 -69.89 4.36 -24.05
C PRO A 232 -69.21 3.67 -25.24
N GLY A 233 -68.01 3.11 -25.02
CA GLY A 233 -67.47 2.07 -25.90
C GLY A 233 -65.95 2.10 -26.08
N GLY A 234 -65.31 1.01 -25.66
CA GLY A 234 -64.06 0.55 -26.24
C GLY A 234 -62.80 0.72 -25.37
N VAL A 235 -62.26 -0.44 -24.98
CA VAL A 235 -60.89 -0.76 -24.51
C VAL A 235 -60.40 -0.24 -23.14
N PRO A 236 -60.01 -1.15 -22.21
CA PRO A 236 -59.43 -0.80 -20.91
C PRO A 236 -57.91 -0.64 -21.03
N GLY A 237 -57.38 0.53 -20.68
CA GLY A 237 -55.92 0.72 -20.60
C GLY A 237 -55.46 2.15 -20.87
N GLY A 238 -55.86 3.09 -20.01
CA GLY A 238 -55.26 4.42 -20.00
C GLY A 238 -53.84 4.35 -19.48
N MET A 239 -52.86 4.43 -20.39
CA MET A 239 -51.44 4.56 -20.08
C MET A 239 -51.22 5.91 -19.37
N PRO A 240 -50.70 5.95 -18.14
CA PRO A 240 -50.36 7.19 -17.46
C PRO A 240 -48.98 7.65 -17.93
N GLY A 241 -48.91 8.83 -18.54
CA GLY A 241 -47.63 9.47 -18.87
C GLY A 241 -47.67 10.14 -20.23
N GLY A 242 -47.63 11.48 -20.24
CA GLY A 242 -47.34 12.22 -21.45
C GLY A 242 -46.02 11.75 -22.06
N MET A 243 -45.97 11.74 -23.39
CA MET A 243 -44.81 11.32 -24.17
C MET A 243 -43.54 12.05 -23.64
N PRO A 244 -42.45 11.33 -23.32
CA PRO A 244 -41.23 11.97 -22.85
C PRO A 244 -40.66 12.92 -23.91
N PRO A 245 -40.14 14.10 -23.52
CA PRO A 245 -39.58 15.05 -24.45
C PRO A 245 -38.43 14.40 -25.24
N GLY A 246 -38.49 14.48 -26.58
CA GLY A 246 -37.54 13.83 -27.49
C GLY A 246 -38.06 12.58 -28.19
N MET A 247 -39.18 11.99 -27.76
CA MET A 247 -39.79 10.84 -28.46
C MET A 247 -40.36 11.23 -29.85
N GLU A 248 -40.84 12.48 -29.98
CA GLU A 248 -41.41 13.02 -31.22
C GLU A 248 -40.39 13.10 -32.36
N SER A 249 -39.14 13.49 -32.06
CA SER A 249 -38.05 13.62 -33.05
C SER A 249 -37.39 12.28 -33.41
N VAL A 250 -37.62 11.26 -32.58
CA VAL A 250 -37.22 9.87 -32.80
C VAL A 250 -38.20 9.17 -33.74
N LEU A 251 -39.51 9.41 -33.59
CA LEU A 251 -40.56 8.84 -34.45
C LEU A 251 -40.59 9.42 -35.87
N GLN A 252 -40.05 10.62 -36.06
CA GLN A 252 -39.94 11.27 -37.37
C GLN A 252 -38.70 10.85 -38.17
N ASP A 253 -37.84 9.99 -37.60
CA ASP A 253 -36.65 9.52 -38.30
C ASP A 253 -36.96 8.32 -39.20
N PRO A 254 -36.73 8.43 -40.53
CA PRO A 254 -37.06 7.38 -41.47
C PRO A 254 -36.29 6.08 -41.23
N GLU A 255 -35.09 6.14 -40.64
CA GLU A 255 -34.30 4.94 -40.34
C GLU A 255 -34.75 4.25 -39.05
N ILE A 256 -35.20 5.01 -38.06
CA ILE A 256 -35.75 4.44 -36.80
C ILE A 256 -37.11 3.79 -37.09
N MET A 257 -37.90 4.39 -37.99
CA MET A 257 -39.14 3.81 -38.47
C MET A 257 -38.90 2.52 -39.28
N ALA A 258 -37.87 2.49 -40.13
CA ALA A 258 -37.48 1.26 -40.84
C ALA A 258 -37.00 0.16 -39.88
N ALA A 259 -36.27 0.52 -38.82
CA ALA A 259 -35.83 -0.42 -37.78
C ALA A 259 -37.00 -0.97 -36.94
N MET A 260 -38.06 -0.19 -36.71
CA MET A 260 -39.29 -0.68 -36.07
C MET A 260 -40.09 -1.65 -36.94
N GLN A 261 -39.89 -1.62 -38.27
CA GLN A 261 -40.53 -2.54 -39.21
C GLN A 261 -39.74 -3.83 -39.40
N ASP A 262 -38.50 -3.89 -38.90
CA ASP A 262 -37.70 -5.11 -38.93
C ASP A 262 -38.20 -6.07 -37.81
N PRO A 263 -38.67 -7.28 -38.17
CA PRO A 263 -39.24 -8.25 -37.23
C PRO A 263 -38.24 -8.75 -36.18
N GLU A 264 -36.93 -8.60 -36.39
CA GLU A 264 -35.90 -8.96 -35.40
C GLU A 264 -35.54 -7.81 -34.46
N VAL A 265 -35.76 -6.56 -34.87
CA VAL A 265 -35.34 -5.35 -34.14
C VAL A 265 -36.49 -4.76 -33.31
N ALA A 266 -37.73 -4.85 -33.80
CA ALA A 266 -38.93 -4.37 -33.11
C ALA A 266 -39.11 -4.92 -31.68
N PRO A 267 -39.02 -6.24 -31.41
CA PRO A 267 -39.20 -6.75 -30.04
C PRO A 267 -38.07 -6.31 -29.10
N LYS A 268 -36.84 -6.17 -29.61
CA LYS A 268 -35.67 -5.72 -28.83
C LYS A 268 -35.80 -4.24 -28.45
N LEU A 269 -36.28 -3.41 -29.37
CA LEU A 269 -36.53 -1.98 -29.12
C LEU A 269 -37.70 -1.76 -28.14
N ALA A 270 -38.76 -2.56 -28.24
CA ALA A 270 -39.86 -2.52 -27.27
C ALA A 270 -39.40 -2.94 -25.85
N GLN A 271 -38.52 -3.94 -25.75
CA GLN A 271 -37.93 -4.38 -24.49
C GLN A 271 -37.04 -3.28 -23.86
N MET A 272 -36.35 -2.49 -24.67
CA MET A 272 -35.58 -1.33 -24.21
C MET A 272 -36.47 -0.24 -23.61
N MET A 273 -37.60 0.09 -24.25
CA MET A 273 -38.54 1.09 -23.69
C MET A 273 -39.10 0.65 -22.33
N GLN A 274 -39.20 -0.65 -22.09
CA GLN A 274 -39.64 -1.20 -20.81
C GLN A 274 -38.50 -1.32 -19.79
N ASN A 275 -37.25 -1.49 -20.24
CA ASN A 275 -36.11 -1.70 -19.36
C ASN A 275 -34.84 -0.98 -19.86
N PRO A 276 -34.52 0.22 -19.33
CA PRO A 276 -33.39 1.02 -19.80
C PRO A 276 -32.01 0.37 -19.53
N MET A 277 -31.89 -0.58 -18.60
CA MET A 277 -30.64 -1.33 -18.36
C MET A 277 -30.35 -2.35 -19.46
N ALA A 278 -31.37 -2.80 -20.21
CA ALA A 278 -31.19 -3.71 -21.34
C ALA A 278 -30.60 -3.01 -22.57
N ALA A 279 -30.57 -1.67 -22.61
CA ALA A 279 -30.01 -0.90 -23.72
C ALA A 279 -28.51 -1.13 -23.92
N MET A 280 -27.74 -1.33 -22.84
CA MET A 280 -26.28 -1.53 -22.92
C MET A 280 -25.89 -2.86 -23.57
N SER A 281 -26.64 -3.94 -23.31
CA SER A 281 -26.32 -5.25 -23.91
C SER A 281 -26.66 -5.29 -25.40
N MET A 282 -27.62 -4.47 -25.85
CA MET A 282 -28.07 -4.38 -27.24
C MET A 282 -27.17 -3.49 -28.12
N MET A 283 -26.29 -2.69 -27.51
CA MET A 283 -25.33 -1.84 -28.24
C MET A 283 -24.29 -2.65 -29.02
N ASN A 284 -24.05 -3.90 -28.60
CA ASN A 284 -23.12 -4.83 -29.25
C ASN A 284 -23.78 -5.67 -30.37
N ASP A 285 -25.08 -5.52 -30.60
CA ASP A 285 -25.77 -6.20 -31.70
C ASP A 285 -25.51 -5.43 -33.02
N PRO A 286 -24.98 -6.09 -34.07
CA PRO A 286 -24.61 -5.42 -35.33
C PRO A 286 -25.79 -4.80 -36.08
N LYS A 287 -27.04 -5.22 -35.82
CA LYS A 287 -28.24 -4.62 -36.43
C LYS A 287 -28.88 -3.55 -35.54
N VAL A 288 -28.82 -3.73 -34.22
CA VAL A 288 -29.52 -2.83 -33.25
C VAL A 288 -28.62 -1.69 -32.78
N GLY A 289 -27.31 -1.90 -32.72
CA GLY A 289 -26.33 -0.90 -32.26
C GLY A 289 -26.38 0.45 -33.00
N PRO A 290 -26.41 0.48 -34.35
CA PRO A 290 -26.50 1.75 -35.10
C PRO A 290 -27.78 2.53 -34.82
N VAL A 291 -28.91 1.83 -34.66
CA VAL A 291 -30.22 2.43 -34.33
C VAL A 291 -30.20 2.98 -32.90
N MET A 292 -29.62 2.22 -31.97
CA MET A 292 -29.48 2.58 -30.56
C MET A 292 -28.63 3.85 -30.36
N GLN A 293 -27.50 3.96 -31.09
CA GLN A 293 -26.65 5.15 -31.05
C GLN A 293 -27.39 6.41 -31.50
N LYS A 294 -28.22 6.32 -32.54
CA LYS A 294 -29.03 7.45 -33.03
C LYS A 294 -30.15 7.84 -32.07
N ILE A 295 -30.82 6.86 -31.46
CA ILE A 295 -31.84 7.11 -30.44
C ILE A 295 -31.22 7.81 -29.23
N MET A 296 -30.08 7.31 -28.71
CA MET A 296 -29.37 7.93 -27.60
C MET A 296 -28.86 9.33 -27.95
N ALA A 297 -28.33 9.54 -29.15
CA ALA A 297 -27.86 10.86 -29.60
C ALA A 297 -28.99 11.89 -29.69
N LYS A 298 -30.20 11.49 -30.12
CA LYS A 298 -31.38 12.37 -30.17
C LYS A 298 -32.02 12.58 -28.80
N MET A 299 -31.99 11.57 -27.92
CA MET A 299 -32.58 11.62 -26.58
C MET A 299 -31.71 12.40 -25.58
N MET A 300 -30.37 12.35 -25.70
CA MET A 300 -29.43 13.01 -24.79
C MET A 300 -29.08 14.46 -25.17
N GLY A 301 -29.79 15.06 -26.14
CA GLY A 301 -29.64 16.47 -26.49
C GLY A 301 -28.61 16.73 -27.58
N GLY A 302 -29.10 16.80 -28.82
CA GLY A 302 -28.39 17.38 -29.96
C GLY A 302 -28.22 18.90 -29.80
N GLY A 303 -27.30 19.31 -28.92
CA GLY A 303 -26.71 20.64 -28.88
C GLY A 303 -25.35 20.60 -29.57
N GLY A 304 -25.33 20.77 -30.90
CA GLY A 304 -24.08 20.64 -31.67
C GLY A 304 -24.17 21.20 -33.09
N MET A 305 -24.13 22.54 -33.18
CA MET A 305 -23.69 23.38 -34.31
C MET A 305 -24.58 23.51 -35.56
N PRO A 306 -24.83 24.77 -36.00
CA PRO A 306 -24.32 25.14 -37.33
C PRO A 306 -23.88 26.61 -37.49
N GLY A 307 -22.69 26.81 -38.05
CA GLY A 307 -22.41 27.91 -38.99
C GLY A 307 -21.51 29.07 -38.52
N GLY A 308 -20.35 29.20 -39.19
CA GLY A 308 -19.94 30.50 -39.73
C GLY A 308 -18.63 31.14 -39.23
N MET A 309 -17.57 30.96 -40.05
CA MET A 309 -16.67 32.03 -40.52
C MET A 309 -15.41 32.42 -39.72
N GLY A 310 -14.28 32.40 -40.44
CA GLY A 310 -13.00 33.06 -40.13
C GLY A 310 -12.00 32.16 -39.38
N GLY A 311 -10.84 31.76 -39.91
CA GLY A 311 -9.92 32.50 -40.76
C GLY A 311 -8.65 32.81 -39.98
N MET A 312 -7.71 31.86 -39.90
CA MET A 312 -6.27 31.96 -39.53
C MET A 312 -5.83 30.53 -39.20
N GLY A 313 -4.74 29.95 -39.69
CA GLY A 313 -3.51 30.52 -40.20
C GLY A 313 -2.35 29.73 -39.56
N GLY A 314 -1.70 28.87 -40.36
CA GLY A 314 -0.40 28.23 -40.07
C GLY A 314 -0.40 27.11 -39.03
N MET A 315 0.54 26.17 -39.00
CA MET A 315 1.62 25.76 -39.90
C MET A 315 2.27 24.52 -39.23
N GLY A 316 2.59 23.48 -40.00
CA GLY A 316 3.45 22.35 -39.64
C GLY A 316 2.79 21.25 -38.81
N GLY A 317 2.95 19.95 -39.07
CA GLY A 317 3.86 19.21 -39.93
C GLY A 317 3.97 17.79 -39.34
N MET A 318 3.66 16.77 -40.16
CA MET A 318 4.09 15.35 -40.15
C MET A 318 4.39 14.69 -38.77
N GLY A 319 3.63 13.68 -38.32
CA GLY A 319 3.72 12.28 -38.79
C GLY A 319 4.73 11.52 -37.91
N GLY A 320 4.42 10.53 -37.10
CA GLY A 320 3.67 9.29 -37.38
C GLY A 320 4.61 8.12 -37.01
N GLY A 321 4.31 7.38 -35.95
CA GLY A 321 5.12 6.24 -35.50
C GLY A 321 4.34 5.37 -34.51
N MET A 322 3.66 4.35 -35.04
CA MET A 322 2.90 3.34 -34.29
C MET A 322 3.81 2.36 -33.54
N PRO A 323 3.35 1.78 -32.42
CA PRO A 323 3.99 0.65 -31.74
C PRO A 323 3.43 -0.70 -32.24
N GLY A 324 4.31 -1.62 -32.67
CA GLY A 324 4.05 -3.06 -32.75
C GLY A 324 5.06 -3.78 -31.83
N GLY A 325 4.81 -4.90 -31.16
CA GLY A 325 3.78 -5.94 -31.30
C GLY A 325 4.41 -7.25 -31.81
N PHE A 326 4.95 -8.11 -30.93
CA PHE A 326 5.03 -9.59 -31.04
C PHE A 326 5.81 -10.19 -29.84
N GLN A 327 5.18 -10.98 -28.96
CA GLN A 327 5.09 -12.45 -28.90
C GLN A 327 6.40 -13.17 -28.52
N GLY A 328 6.33 -14.00 -27.47
CA GLY A 328 7.43 -14.80 -26.94
C GLY A 328 7.46 -16.25 -27.43
N ALA A 329 8.43 -17.03 -26.92
CA ALA A 329 8.41 -18.49 -26.82
C ALA A 329 9.65 -19.04 -26.08
N GLY A 330 9.44 -20.10 -25.29
CA GLY A 330 10.44 -21.05 -24.73
C GLY A 330 10.69 -20.87 -23.22
N GLY A 331 10.21 -21.69 -22.27
CA GLY A 331 9.95 -23.14 -22.26
C GLY A 331 11.29 -23.89 -22.40
N VAL A 332 11.79 -24.75 -21.50
CA VAL A 332 11.25 -25.88 -20.72
C VAL A 332 12.40 -26.38 -19.76
N PRO A 333 12.36 -27.54 -19.06
CA PRO A 333 11.53 -28.09 -17.96
C PRO A 333 12.30 -28.44 -16.66
N PRO A 334 11.61 -29.00 -15.63
CA PRO A 334 12.17 -29.60 -14.42
C PRO A 334 12.24 -31.15 -14.44
N HIS A 335 13.02 -31.74 -13.52
CA HIS A 335 12.82 -33.01 -12.75
C HIS A 335 14.10 -33.85 -12.56
N ARG A 336 14.42 -34.24 -11.32
CA ARG A 336 14.11 -35.57 -10.73
C ARG A 336 14.80 -35.74 -9.36
N GLY A 337 14.08 -36.37 -8.43
CA GLY A 337 14.62 -36.96 -7.20
C GLY A 337 14.63 -38.49 -7.25
N ALA A 338 15.16 -39.08 -6.17
CA ALA A 338 15.08 -40.47 -5.64
C ALA A 338 16.49 -40.87 -5.14
N ALA A 339 16.77 -41.12 -3.84
CA ALA A 339 16.32 -42.18 -2.91
C ALA A 339 17.41 -43.27 -2.72
N ASP A 340 17.37 -43.91 -1.54
CA ASP A 340 18.22 -44.98 -0.97
C ASP A 340 19.54 -44.51 -0.29
N GLY A 341 19.90 -44.87 0.94
CA GLY A 341 19.45 -45.91 1.86
C GLY A 341 20.61 -46.84 2.24
N ALA A 342 21.27 -46.65 3.38
CA ALA A 342 22.11 -47.68 4.00
C ALA A 342 22.38 -47.44 5.50
N SER A 343 22.08 -48.48 6.26
CA SER A 343 22.32 -48.77 7.67
C SER A 343 23.80 -48.86 8.07
N GLY A 344 24.10 -48.51 9.33
CA GLY A 344 25.39 -48.80 9.98
C GLY A 344 25.36 -48.57 11.49
N SER A 345 24.86 -49.57 12.21
CA SER A 345 25.04 -49.77 13.66
C SER A 345 26.52 -50.00 14.02
N THR A 346 27.02 -49.40 15.11
CA THR A 346 27.74 -50.09 16.22
C THR A 346 28.26 -49.13 17.32
N ARG A 347 28.03 -49.53 18.59
CA ARG A 347 28.74 -49.24 19.88
C ARG A 347 28.78 -47.79 20.40
N ARG A 348 28.48 -47.42 21.66
CA ARG A 348 28.44 -48.07 22.99
C ARG A 348 29.58 -49.04 23.28
N ASP A 349 30.62 -48.51 23.91
CA ASP A 349 31.48 -49.06 24.98
C ASP A 349 32.13 -47.79 25.61
N ASP A 350 31.79 -47.37 26.83
CA ASP A 350 32.38 -47.78 28.12
C ASP A 350 33.85 -47.35 28.33
N LEU A 351 34.08 -46.57 29.42
CA LEU A 351 35.32 -46.39 30.20
C LEU A 351 36.43 -45.55 29.50
N ASP A 352 37.08 -44.54 30.08
CA ASP A 352 37.55 -44.22 31.45
C ASP A 352 37.72 -42.69 31.54
#